data_AF-A0A973GEM3-F1
#
_entry.id   AF-A0A973GEM3-F1
#
_cell.length_a   1.000
_cell.length_b   1.000
_cell.length_c   1.000
_cell.angle_alpha   90.00
_cell.angle_beta   90.00
_cell.angle_gamma   90.00
#
_symmetry.space_group_name_H-M   'P 1'
#
loop_
_entity.id
_entity.type
_entity.pdbx_description
1 polymer ?
#
loop_
_entity_poly.entity_id
_entity_poly.type
_entity_poly.pdbx_seq_one_letter_code
_entity_poly.pdbx_strand_id
1 'polypeptide(L)'
;MRIISYKDACEGKIPSRTDFRYVRNQVSTALQKSDCILCALEFGSVVSVEVEYTSDYDVLVICEDRCFCNGKVAEVLGPLSELAYYRHVPLAWIVTPLSVAKDATKHTWEESFLKSVLGTNEKKGIIKGDPHSLIDMREEGDMRVYVREYIRRKMSKFRNAIPELYANESFLSEERKRTLLGDVFSFPIHVARKILQCHGWKFPQGDGKNAVYEQYKMRFEGHSVLNLFCTLMELRGMYTLAVENMDWFGESPLTQKVYVEMTQLTPKILLLAHDFGEANLDILSQITE
;
A
#
# COMPACT_ATOMS: atom_id res chain seq x y z
N MET A 1 -4.96 5.45 8.82
CA MET A 1 -5.28 6.14 7.56
C MET A 1 -6.79 6.06 7.37
N ARG A 2 -7.46 7.19 7.17
CA ARG A 2 -8.90 7.23 6.89
C ARG A 2 -9.08 7.13 5.38
N ILE A 3 -9.95 6.24 4.92
CA ILE A 3 -10.39 6.17 3.52
C ILE A 3 -11.75 6.89 3.46
N ILE A 4 -11.93 7.85 2.55
CA ILE A 4 -13.22 8.53 2.38
C ILE A 4 -14.23 7.50 1.84
N SER A 5 -15.25 7.20 2.63
CA SER A 5 -16.30 6.25 2.26
C SER A 5 -17.44 6.93 1.49
N TYR A 6 -18.28 6.14 0.81
CA TYR A 6 -19.52 6.67 0.20
C TYR A 6 -20.42 7.35 1.24
N LYS A 7 -20.52 6.78 2.44
CA LYS A 7 -21.25 7.40 3.56
C LYS A 7 -20.70 8.79 3.91
N ASP A 8 -19.38 8.95 3.94
CA ASP A 8 -18.76 10.26 4.14
C ASP A 8 -19.13 11.24 3.02
N ALA A 9 -19.17 10.78 1.77
CA ALA A 9 -19.57 11.60 0.65
C ALA A 9 -21.04 12.04 0.74
N CYS A 10 -21.95 11.13 1.10
CA CYS A 10 -23.37 11.43 1.33
C CYS A 10 -23.59 12.39 2.51
N GLU A 11 -22.76 12.30 3.55
CA GLU A 11 -22.82 13.16 4.74
C GLU A 11 -22.06 14.50 4.54
N GLY A 12 -21.53 14.76 3.35
CA GLY A 12 -20.77 15.98 3.05
C GLY A 12 -19.41 16.08 3.74
N LYS A 13 -18.90 14.97 4.29
CA LYS A 13 -17.60 14.83 4.97
C LYS A 13 -16.47 14.64 3.97
N ILE A 14 -16.45 15.49 2.94
CA ILE A 14 -15.44 15.49 1.88
C ILE A 14 -14.54 16.72 2.10
N PRO A 15 -13.21 16.56 2.11
CA PRO A 15 -12.30 17.68 2.25
C PRO A 15 -12.40 18.61 1.05
N SER A 16 -12.47 19.92 1.29
CA SER A 16 -12.33 20.91 0.23
C SER A 16 -10.86 21.11 -0.15
N ARG A 17 -10.60 21.68 -1.33
CA ARG A 17 -9.25 22.12 -1.71
C ARG A 17 -8.63 23.10 -0.69
N THR A 18 -9.47 23.90 -0.03
CA THR A 18 -9.05 24.83 1.01
C THR A 18 -8.63 24.09 2.29
N ASP A 19 -9.33 23.01 2.64
CA ASP A 19 -8.98 22.17 3.79
C ASP A 19 -7.64 21.48 3.57
N PHE A 20 -7.38 20.91 2.38
CA PHE A 20 -6.06 20.38 2.04
C PHE A 20 -4.97 21.42 2.17
N ARG A 21 -5.14 22.61 1.60
CA ARG A 21 -4.15 23.69 1.70
C ARG A 21 -3.90 24.09 3.15
N TYR A 22 -4.96 24.20 3.94
CA TYR A 22 -4.86 24.55 5.35
C TYR A 22 -4.09 23.49 6.14
N VAL A 23 -4.46 22.21 6.02
CA VAL A 23 -3.79 21.09 6.68
C VAL A 23 -2.32 20.99 6.23
N ARG A 24 -2.03 21.08 4.94
CA ARG A 24 -0.66 21.09 4.40
C ARG A 24 0.19 22.20 5.01
N ASN A 25 -0.35 23.41 5.10
CA ASN A 25 0.38 24.53 5.68
C ASN A 25 0.69 24.32 7.17
N GLN A 26 -0.27 23.77 7.94
CA GLN A 26 -0.05 23.45 9.36
C GLN A 26 0.98 22.34 9.53
N VAL A 27 0.88 21.27 8.74
CA VAL A 27 1.85 20.17 8.71
C VAL A 27 3.24 20.69 8.36
N SER A 28 3.37 21.42 7.26
CA SER A 28 4.65 21.98 6.82
C SER A 28 5.29 22.86 7.90
N THR A 29 4.51 23.75 8.50
CA THR A 29 5.00 24.67 9.54
C THR A 29 5.47 23.93 10.79
N ALA A 30 4.69 22.95 11.26
CA ALA A 30 5.01 22.18 12.45
C ALA A 30 6.26 21.32 12.26
N LEU A 31 6.37 20.62 11.12
CA LEU A 31 7.51 19.76 10.83
C LEU A 31 8.79 20.57 10.61
N GLN A 32 8.72 21.72 9.93
CA GLN A 32 9.87 22.61 9.75
C GLN A 32 10.47 23.05 11.10
N LYS A 33 9.61 23.41 12.05
CA LYS A 33 10.01 23.92 13.38
C LYS A 33 10.40 22.85 14.39
N SER A 34 10.10 21.58 14.13
CA SER A 34 10.35 20.51 15.10
C SER A 34 11.81 20.05 15.08
N ASP A 35 12.51 20.17 16.20
CA ASP A 35 13.90 19.68 16.34
C ASP A 35 14.01 18.15 16.25
N CYS A 36 12.93 17.44 16.57
CA CYS A 36 12.89 15.97 16.49
C CYS A 36 12.79 15.43 15.06
N ILE A 37 12.40 16.27 14.10
CA ILE A 37 12.22 15.89 12.69
C ILE A 37 13.45 16.34 11.90
N LEU A 38 14.13 15.37 11.30
CA LEU A 38 15.34 15.58 10.51
C LEU A 38 14.99 15.81 9.04
N CYS A 39 14.04 15.04 8.53
CA CYS A 39 13.53 15.19 7.17
C CYS A 39 12.03 14.94 7.13
N ALA A 40 11.33 15.69 6.31
CA ALA A 40 9.93 15.51 6.00
C ALA A 40 9.66 15.84 4.54
N LEU A 41 8.88 15.02 3.86
CA LEU A 41 8.45 15.27 2.49
C LEU A 41 7.06 14.70 2.22
N GLU A 42 6.33 15.40 1.37
CA GLU A 42 5.07 14.99 0.79
C GLU A 42 5.35 14.17 -0.47
N PHE A 43 4.57 13.11 -0.71
CA PHE A 43 4.67 12.30 -1.91
C PHE A 43 3.28 11.87 -2.39
N GLY A 44 3.19 11.20 -3.55
CA GLY A 44 1.92 10.75 -4.10
C GLY A 44 1.12 11.88 -4.77
N SER A 45 -0.20 11.71 -4.85
CA SER A 45 -1.10 12.60 -5.62
C SER A 45 -1.14 14.03 -5.08
N VAL A 46 -0.85 14.24 -3.79
CA VAL A 46 -0.84 15.58 -3.16
C VAL A 46 0.23 16.52 -3.73
N VAL A 47 1.28 15.98 -4.34
CA VAL A 47 2.37 16.76 -4.95
C VAL A 47 2.01 17.21 -6.38
N SER A 48 0.97 16.64 -6.97
CA SER A 48 0.46 17.06 -8.28
C SER A 48 -0.17 18.47 -8.24
N VAL A 49 -0.29 19.10 -9.41
CA VAL A 49 -0.76 20.50 -9.54
C VAL A 49 -2.24 20.63 -9.14
N GLU A 50 -3.02 19.56 -9.23
CA GLU A 50 -4.44 19.55 -8.88
C GLU A 50 -4.75 18.45 -7.87
N VAL A 51 -4.88 18.84 -6.58
CA VAL A 51 -5.38 17.93 -5.55
C VAL A 51 -6.88 17.69 -5.79
N GLU A 52 -7.24 16.42 -5.96
CA GLU A 52 -8.61 15.95 -6.11
C GLU A 52 -9.22 15.63 -4.74
N TYR A 53 -10.56 15.57 -4.65
CA TYR A 53 -11.25 15.25 -3.40
C TYR A 53 -11.03 13.81 -2.93
N THR A 54 -10.59 12.93 -3.83
CA THR A 54 -10.19 11.54 -3.57
C THR A 54 -8.69 11.40 -3.24
N SER A 55 -7.93 12.50 -3.27
CA SER A 55 -6.49 12.43 -3.04
C SER A 55 -6.17 12.17 -1.58
N ASP A 56 -5.19 11.31 -1.35
CA ASP A 56 -4.58 11.14 -0.03
C ASP A 56 -3.48 12.19 0.19
N TYR A 57 -3.26 12.57 1.45
CA TYR A 57 -2.13 13.40 1.84
C TYR A 57 -1.06 12.53 2.49
N ASP A 58 -0.12 12.04 1.69
CA ASP A 58 0.96 11.18 2.16
C ASP A 58 2.21 11.97 2.54
N VAL A 59 2.75 11.70 3.73
CA VAL A 59 3.96 12.36 4.24
C VAL A 59 4.93 11.36 4.84
N LEU A 60 6.18 11.36 4.36
CA LEU A 60 7.30 10.63 4.94
C LEU A 60 8.00 11.54 5.95
N VAL A 61 8.27 11.01 7.14
CA VAL A 61 8.93 11.70 8.25
C VAL A 61 10.09 10.85 8.75
N ILE A 62 11.31 11.37 8.61
CA ILE A 62 12.52 10.81 9.22
C ILE A 62 12.86 11.63 10.46
N CYS A 63 13.01 10.94 11.58
CA CYS A 63 13.15 11.56 12.90
C CYS A 63 14.36 11.01 13.66
N GLU A 64 14.81 11.76 14.66
CA GLU A 64 15.85 11.28 15.57
C GLU A 64 15.38 10.06 16.35
N ASP A 65 16.23 9.03 16.44
CA ASP A 65 15.90 7.78 17.14
C ASP A 65 15.48 8.03 18.60
N ARG A 66 16.17 8.94 19.29
CA ARG A 66 15.85 9.30 20.68
C ARG A 66 14.47 9.97 20.80
N CYS A 67 14.11 10.84 19.87
CA CYS A 67 12.79 11.47 19.87
C CYS A 67 11.68 10.46 19.58
N PHE A 68 11.94 9.49 18.70
CA PHE A 68 11.00 8.42 18.40
C PHE A 68 10.75 7.53 19.63
N CYS A 69 11.82 7.02 20.26
CA CYS A 69 11.72 6.15 21.43
C CYS A 69 11.04 6.82 22.64
N ASN A 70 11.20 8.14 22.79
CA ASN A 70 10.61 8.89 23.89
C ASN A 70 9.20 9.44 23.58
N GLY A 71 8.59 9.07 22.46
CA GLY A 71 7.23 9.49 22.09
C GLY A 71 7.08 10.95 21.62
N LYS A 72 8.16 11.74 21.61
CA LYS A 72 8.12 13.16 21.18
C LYS A 72 7.65 13.35 19.75
N VAL A 73 7.94 12.39 18.88
CA VAL A 73 7.44 12.43 17.49
C VAL A 73 5.91 12.33 17.47
N ALA A 74 5.32 11.48 18.33
CA ALA A 74 3.87 11.37 18.43
C ALA A 74 3.23 12.65 18.99
N GLU A 75 3.90 13.35 19.92
CA GLU A 75 3.44 14.65 20.43
C GLU A 75 3.37 15.73 19.33
N VAL A 76 4.26 15.65 18.33
CA VAL A 76 4.25 16.56 17.17
C VAL A 76 3.19 16.16 16.15
N LEU A 77 3.10 14.86 15.82
CA LEU A 77 2.23 14.36 14.74
C LEU A 77 0.78 14.13 15.15
N GLY A 78 0.51 13.89 16.44
CA GLY A 78 -0.82 13.63 16.97
C GLY A 78 -1.80 14.77 16.70
N PRO A 79 -1.50 16.02 17.14
CA PRO A 79 -2.37 17.17 16.89
C PRO A 79 -2.63 17.44 15.40
N LEU A 80 -1.64 17.17 14.54
CA LEU A 80 -1.78 17.31 13.09
C LEU A 80 -2.72 16.25 12.49
N SER A 81 -2.66 15.03 13.02
CA SER A 81 -3.56 13.93 12.63
C SER A 81 -5.00 14.22 13.05
N GLU A 82 -5.19 14.75 14.26
CA GLU A 82 -6.51 15.21 14.73
C GLU A 82 -7.05 16.34 13.86
N LEU A 83 -6.21 17.34 13.54
CA LEU A 83 -6.57 18.44 12.66
C LEU A 83 -7.04 17.95 11.29
N ALA A 84 -6.27 17.05 10.67
CA ALA A 84 -6.61 16.47 9.37
C ALA A 84 -7.94 15.69 9.45
N TYR A 85 -8.14 14.93 10.53
CA TYR A 85 -9.38 14.20 10.77
C TYR A 85 -10.61 15.12 10.85
N TYR A 86 -10.53 16.23 11.61
CA TYR A 86 -11.60 17.21 11.71
C TYR A 86 -11.89 17.94 10.40
N ARG A 87 -10.89 18.02 9.52
CA ARG A 87 -10.98 18.61 8.19
C ARG A 87 -11.28 17.59 7.09
N HIS A 88 -11.54 16.35 7.47
CA HIS A 88 -11.80 15.24 6.56
C HIS A 88 -10.67 14.96 5.55
N VAL A 89 -9.46 15.46 5.81
CA VAL A 89 -8.29 15.23 4.96
C VAL A 89 -7.69 13.86 5.29
N PRO A 90 -7.62 12.92 4.33
CA PRO A 90 -7.00 11.61 4.53
C PRO A 90 -5.47 11.72 4.60
N LEU A 91 -4.96 12.08 5.79
CA LEU A 91 -3.53 12.18 6.07
C LEU A 91 -2.93 10.83 6.46
N ALA A 92 -1.84 10.45 5.80
CA ALA A 92 -1.08 9.24 6.07
C ALA A 92 0.38 9.56 6.39
N TRP A 93 0.85 9.07 7.53
CA TRP A 93 2.24 9.21 7.96
C TRP A 93 3.02 7.94 7.69
N ILE A 94 4.19 8.08 7.09
CA ILE A 94 5.25 7.09 7.16
C ILE A 94 6.32 7.65 8.08
N VAL A 95 6.36 7.18 9.32
CA VAL A 95 7.32 7.66 10.33
C VAL A 95 8.45 6.65 10.43
N THR A 96 9.69 7.11 10.33
CA THR A 96 10.86 6.23 10.35
C THR A 96 12.00 6.82 11.17
N PRO A 97 12.52 6.08 12.18
CA PRO A 97 13.71 6.49 12.90
C PRO A 97 14.94 6.57 12.00
N LEU A 98 15.86 7.49 12.27
CA LEU A 98 17.06 7.69 11.46
C LEU A 98 17.88 6.40 11.30
N SER A 99 18.07 5.62 12.37
CA SER A 99 18.81 4.36 12.31
C SER A 99 18.18 3.31 11.39
N VAL A 100 16.87 3.41 11.15
CA VAL A 100 16.12 2.55 10.23
C VAL A 100 16.21 3.09 8.80
N ALA A 101 16.10 4.41 8.60
CA ALA A 101 16.19 5.05 7.29
C ALA A 101 17.60 4.90 6.66
N LYS A 102 18.65 4.96 7.48
CA LYS A 102 20.06 4.83 7.05
C LYS A 102 20.53 3.40 6.88
N ASP A 103 19.69 2.41 7.18
CA ASP A 103 20.05 1.01 7.09
C ASP A 103 18.97 0.28 6.29
N ALA A 104 19.25 0.05 5.01
CA ALA A 104 18.32 -0.65 4.14
C ALA A 104 18.05 -2.13 4.53
N THR A 105 18.73 -2.71 5.54
CA THR A 105 18.26 -3.98 6.14
C THR A 105 17.08 -3.79 7.07
N LYS A 106 16.91 -2.59 7.64
CA LYS A 106 15.93 -2.31 8.69
C LYS A 106 14.62 -1.74 8.16
N HIS A 107 14.65 -1.02 7.04
CA HIS A 107 13.43 -0.54 6.39
C HIS A 107 12.98 -1.49 5.27
N THR A 108 11.66 -1.69 5.15
CA THR A 108 11.09 -2.54 4.09
C THR A 108 10.48 -1.74 2.94
N TRP A 109 10.99 -0.53 2.72
CA TRP A 109 10.55 0.35 1.65
C TRP A 109 10.80 -0.28 0.29
N GLU A 110 9.78 -0.23 -0.57
CA GLU A 110 9.87 -0.80 -1.92
C GLU A 110 10.60 0.16 -2.87
N GLU A 111 11.26 -0.36 -3.90
CA GLU A 111 11.95 0.45 -4.90
C GLU A 111 11.01 1.48 -5.55
N SER A 112 9.75 1.12 -5.82
CA SER A 112 8.74 2.06 -6.32
C SER A 112 8.42 3.18 -5.34
N PHE A 113 8.41 2.89 -4.04
CA PHE A 113 8.24 3.90 -3.00
C PHE A 113 9.46 4.83 -2.94
N LEU A 114 10.67 4.26 -2.92
CA LEU A 114 11.91 5.04 -2.94
C LEU A 114 12.02 5.91 -4.19
N LYS A 115 11.68 5.38 -5.37
CA LYS A 115 11.59 6.15 -6.62
C LYS A 115 10.52 7.24 -6.55
N SER A 116 9.38 7.00 -5.91
CA SER A 116 8.34 8.03 -5.72
C SER A 116 8.85 9.15 -4.81
N VAL A 117 9.48 8.81 -3.69
CA VAL A 117 9.98 9.73 -2.67
C VAL A 117 11.21 10.53 -3.14
N LEU A 118 12.11 9.88 -3.87
CA LEU A 118 13.39 10.45 -4.31
C LEU A 118 13.33 10.96 -5.76
N GLY A 119 12.34 10.51 -6.53
CA GLY A 119 12.02 10.99 -7.88
C GLY A 119 11.00 12.13 -7.87
N THR A 120 10.54 12.60 -6.70
CA THR A 120 9.91 13.91 -6.55
C THR A 120 10.94 14.99 -6.92
N ASN A 121 11.05 15.22 -8.23
CA ASN A 121 12.06 16.07 -8.87
C ASN A 121 12.27 17.36 -8.07
N GLU A 122 13.52 17.61 -7.70
CA GLU A 122 14.10 18.91 -7.38
C GLU A 122 13.10 19.93 -6.76
N LYS A 123 12.90 19.81 -5.44
CA LYS A 123 12.23 20.77 -4.52
C LYS A 123 10.70 20.75 -4.40
N LYS A 124 9.94 19.96 -5.16
CA LYS A 124 8.48 19.84 -4.91
C LYS A 124 8.20 18.75 -3.87
N GLY A 125 7.50 19.11 -2.79
CA GLY A 125 7.08 18.20 -1.73
C GLY A 125 8.04 18.12 -0.53
N ILE A 126 9.30 18.55 -0.65
CA ILE A 126 10.21 18.61 0.50
C ILE A 126 9.73 19.69 1.48
N ILE A 127 9.42 19.26 2.71
CA ILE A 127 9.03 20.14 3.81
C ILE A 127 10.27 20.56 4.61
N LYS A 128 11.13 19.60 4.95
CA LYS A 128 12.34 19.79 5.76
C LYS A 128 13.40 18.78 5.39
N GLY A 129 14.67 19.19 5.36
CA GLY A 129 15.81 18.29 5.16
C GLY A 129 15.89 17.69 3.75
N ASP A 130 17.06 17.17 3.40
CA ASP A 130 17.26 16.45 2.14
C ASP A 130 17.12 14.93 2.37
N PRO A 131 16.11 14.26 1.80
CA PRO A 131 15.93 12.82 1.96
C PRO A 131 17.07 12.00 1.37
N HIS A 132 17.74 12.47 0.31
CA HIS A 132 18.82 11.73 -0.34
C HIS A 132 20.02 11.53 0.59
N SER A 133 20.22 12.45 1.54
CA SER A 133 21.32 12.38 2.52
C SER A 133 21.05 11.44 3.70
N LEU A 134 19.80 11.03 3.90
CA LEU A 134 19.36 10.29 5.08
C LEU A 134 18.84 8.88 4.79
N ILE A 135 18.48 8.61 3.53
CA ILE A 135 17.97 7.31 3.11
C ILE A 135 19.09 6.54 2.43
N ASP A 136 19.43 5.38 2.99
CA ASP A 136 20.34 4.44 2.34
C ASP A 136 19.60 3.77 1.18
N MET A 137 19.85 4.27 -0.04
CA MET A 137 19.50 3.54 -1.24
C MET A 137 20.56 2.49 -1.49
N ARG A 138 20.30 1.26 -1.05
CA ARG A 138 21.02 0.14 -1.65
C ARG A 138 20.74 0.15 -3.15
N GLU A 139 21.81 0.18 -3.96
CA GLU A 139 21.77 -0.53 -5.22
C GLU A 139 21.26 -1.93 -4.89
N GLU A 140 20.14 -2.34 -5.49
CA GLU A 140 19.47 -3.58 -5.11
C GLU A 140 20.49 -4.71 -4.97
N GLY A 141 20.76 -5.13 -3.73
CA GLY A 141 21.29 -6.46 -3.51
C GLY A 141 20.32 -7.43 -4.18
N ASP A 142 20.83 -8.45 -4.86
CA ASP A 142 20.10 -9.38 -5.74
C ASP A 142 18.57 -9.26 -5.63
N MET A 143 17.94 -8.58 -6.60
CA MET A 143 16.49 -8.32 -6.65
C MET A 143 15.67 -9.56 -6.33
N ARG A 144 16.16 -10.76 -6.68
CA ARG A 144 15.53 -12.04 -6.35
C ARG A 144 15.38 -12.26 -4.84
N VAL A 145 16.39 -11.90 -4.04
CA VAL A 145 16.35 -12.00 -2.56
C VAL A 145 15.28 -11.07 -1.99
N TYR A 146 15.23 -9.82 -2.47
CA TYR A 146 14.20 -8.87 -2.03
C TYR A 146 12.78 -9.37 -2.38
N VAL A 147 12.57 -9.81 -3.62
CA VAL A 147 11.24 -10.30 -4.05
C VAL A 147 10.85 -11.57 -3.29
N ARG A 148 11.81 -12.46 -3.02
CA ARG A 148 11.61 -13.66 -2.19
C ARG A 148 11.11 -13.30 -0.79
N GLU A 149 11.77 -12.38 -0.11
CA GLU A 149 11.35 -11.94 1.24
C GLU A 149 10.03 -11.16 1.22
N TYR A 150 9.77 -10.38 0.18
CA TYR A 150 8.49 -9.73 -0.03
C TYR A 150 7.34 -10.76 -0.10
N ILE A 151 7.48 -11.78 -0.95
CA ILE A 151 6.48 -12.82 -1.13
C ILE A 151 6.27 -13.59 0.19
N ARG A 152 7.34 -14.05 0.85
CA ARG A 152 7.27 -14.77 2.14
C ARG A 152 6.53 -14.00 3.21
N ARG A 153 6.83 -12.70 3.35
CA ARG A 153 6.20 -11.83 4.35
C ARG A 153 4.70 -11.65 4.09
N LYS A 154 4.29 -11.46 2.83
CA LYS A 154 2.87 -11.36 2.46
C LYS A 154 2.15 -12.69 2.71
N MET A 155 2.76 -13.81 2.34
CA MET A 155 2.21 -15.15 2.59
C MET A 155 2.10 -15.50 4.07
N SER A 156 3.06 -15.06 4.90
CA SER A 156 2.98 -15.25 6.36
C SER A 156 1.74 -14.59 6.95
N LYS A 157 1.34 -13.41 6.46
CA LYS A 157 0.07 -12.76 6.87
C LYS A 157 -1.13 -13.64 6.54
N PHE A 158 -1.18 -14.23 5.34
CA PHE A 158 -2.28 -15.10 4.94
C PHE A 158 -2.30 -16.40 5.73
N ARG A 159 -1.14 -17.01 5.94
CA ARG A 159 -0.97 -18.24 6.73
C ARG A 159 -1.44 -18.07 8.17
N ASN A 160 -1.17 -16.93 8.79
CA ASN A 160 -1.61 -16.65 10.15
C ASN A 160 -3.11 -16.34 10.23
N ALA A 161 -3.69 -15.76 9.17
CA ALA A 161 -5.13 -15.46 9.12
C ALA A 161 -6.00 -16.72 8.89
N ILE A 162 -5.46 -17.77 8.25
CA ILE A 162 -6.20 -19.01 7.97
C ILE A 162 -6.70 -19.70 9.26
N PRO A 163 -5.84 -20.00 10.27
CA PRO A 163 -6.31 -20.55 11.54
C PRO A 163 -7.30 -19.65 12.27
N GLU A 164 -7.12 -18.32 12.22
CA GLU A 164 -8.06 -17.36 12.84
C GLU A 164 -9.46 -17.46 12.23
N LEU A 165 -9.54 -17.63 10.90
CA LEU A 165 -10.80 -17.83 10.19
C LEU A 165 -11.46 -19.16 10.55
N TYR A 166 -10.70 -20.26 10.59
CA TYR A 166 -11.25 -21.59 10.91
C TYR A 166 -11.60 -21.77 12.39
N ALA A 167 -10.90 -21.10 13.31
CA ALA A 167 -11.10 -21.27 14.75
C ALA A 167 -12.29 -20.46 15.30
N ASN A 168 -12.65 -19.33 14.67
CA ASN A 168 -13.67 -18.41 15.17
C ASN A 168 -14.30 -17.56 14.04
N GLU A 169 -14.99 -18.18 13.07
CA GLU A 169 -15.68 -17.45 11.98
C GLU A 169 -16.64 -16.35 12.47
N SER A 170 -17.13 -16.45 13.71
CA SER A 170 -18.07 -15.53 14.35
C SER A 170 -17.46 -14.24 14.94
N PHE A 171 -16.12 -14.11 15.02
CA PHE A 171 -15.48 -12.96 15.70
C PHE A 171 -14.65 -12.04 14.81
N LEU A 172 -14.39 -12.39 13.55
CA LEU A 172 -13.74 -11.46 12.63
C LEU A 172 -14.76 -10.39 12.19
N SER A 173 -14.50 -9.14 12.58
CA SER A 173 -15.32 -8.01 12.14
C SER A 173 -15.38 -7.96 10.61
N GLU A 174 -16.50 -7.51 10.06
CA GLU A 174 -16.66 -7.35 8.61
C GLU A 174 -15.57 -6.45 8.00
N GLU A 175 -15.14 -5.43 8.75
CA GLU A 175 -14.01 -4.57 8.38
C GLU A 175 -12.70 -5.36 8.24
N ARG A 176 -12.43 -6.29 9.17
CA ARG A 176 -11.23 -7.13 9.13
C ARG A 176 -11.27 -8.09 7.93
N LYS A 177 -12.43 -8.67 7.63
CA LYS A 177 -12.62 -9.54 6.45
C LYS A 177 -12.42 -8.75 5.15
N ARG A 178 -12.98 -7.54 5.04
CA ARG A 178 -12.77 -6.64 3.89
C ARG A 178 -11.30 -6.29 3.71
N THR A 179 -10.62 -5.91 4.79
CA THR A 179 -9.20 -5.58 4.76
C THR A 179 -8.37 -6.78 4.26
N LEU A 180 -8.67 -7.98 4.79
CA LEU A 180 -7.96 -9.20 4.39
C LEU A 180 -8.21 -9.55 2.92
N LEU A 181 -9.46 -9.48 2.45
CA LEU A 181 -9.79 -9.71 1.03
C LEU A 181 -9.14 -8.66 0.12
N GLY A 182 -9.11 -7.39 0.52
CA GLY A 182 -8.39 -6.33 -0.20
C GLY A 182 -6.89 -6.61 -0.33
N ASP A 183 -6.26 -7.04 0.77
CA ASP A 183 -4.86 -7.47 0.79
C ASP A 183 -4.61 -8.67 -0.13
N VAL A 184 -5.48 -9.68 -0.07
CA VAL A 184 -5.35 -10.89 -0.90
C VAL A 184 -5.56 -10.60 -2.37
N PHE A 185 -6.55 -9.79 -2.74
CA PHE A 185 -6.81 -9.48 -4.15
C PHE A 185 -5.79 -8.51 -4.73
N SER A 186 -5.14 -7.66 -3.93
CA SER A 186 -4.03 -6.83 -4.42
C SER A 186 -2.74 -7.64 -4.64
N PHE A 187 -2.54 -8.71 -3.86
CA PHE A 187 -1.30 -9.50 -3.84
C PHE A 187 -0.86 -10.05 -5.22
N PRO A 188 -1.72 -10.69 -6.05
CA PRO A 188 -1.33 -11.27 -7.33
C PRO A 188 -0.62 -10.29 -8.26
N ILE A 189 -1.17 -9.09 -8.43
CA ILE A 189 -0.60 -8.06 -9.31
C ILE A 189 0.73 -7.54 -8.75
N HIS A 190 0.83 -7.35 -7.44
CA HIS A 190 2.08 -6.87 -6.84
C HIS A 190 3.21 -7.90 -6.96
N VAL A 191 2.92 -9.18 -6.76
CA VAL A 191 3.90 -10.25 -6.98
C VAL A 191 4.25 -10.37 -8.45
N ALA A 192 3.26 -10.42 -9.34
CA ALA A 192 3.47 -10.51 -10.79
C ALA A 192 4.39 -9.39 -11.29
N ARG A 193 4.16 -8.15 -10.83
CA ARG A 193 5.02 -7.00 -11.14
C ARG A 193 6.47 -7.23 -10.73
N LYS A 194 6.69 -7.64 -9.48
CA LYS A 194 8.05 -7.86 -8.94
C LYS A 194 8.76 -9.03 -9.62
N ILE A 195 8.03 -10.08 -9.97
CA ILE A 195 8.56 -11.23 -10.72
C ILE A 195 8.97 -10.81 -12.13
N LEU A 196 8.13 -10.02 -12.83
CA LEU A 196 8.48 -9.47 -14.14
C LEU A 196 9.73 -8.59 -14.07
N GLN A 197 9.88 -7.79 -13.01
CA GLN A 197 11.10 -6.99 -12.79
C GLN A 197 12.35 -7.88 -12.62
N CYS A 198 12.26 -8.98 -11.87
CA CYS A 198 13.36 -9.97 -11.78
C CYS A 198 13.71 -10.59 -13.14
N HIS A 199 12.78 -10.61 -14.09
CA HIS A 199 13.02 -11.03 -15.48
C HIS A 199 13.46 -9.87 -16.40
N GLY A 200 13.88 -8.73 -15.85
CA GLY A 200 14.38 -7.58 -16.59
C GLY A 200 13.31 -6.71 -17.24
N TRP A 201 12.03 -6.92 -16.92
CA TRP A 201 10.95 -6.13 -17.50
C TRP A 201 10.92 -4.72 -16.91
N LYS A 202 10.93 -3.70 -17.77
CA LYS A 202 10.77 -2.29 -17.40
C LYS A 202 9.35 -1.84 -17.75
N PHE A 203 8.76 -0.99 -16.91
CA PHE A 203 7.43 -0.39 -17.14
C PHE A 203 7.57 1.10 -17.53
N PRO A 204 7.98 1.42 -18.77
CA PRO A 204 8.36 2.79 -19.16
C PRO A 204 7.20 3.79 -19.28
N GLN A 205 5.94 3.32 -19.36
CA GLN A 205 4.75 4.18 -19.55
C GLN A 205 3.76 4.08 -18.38
N GLY A 206 4.23 3.67 -17.20
CA GLY A 206 3.42 3.43 -16.02
C GLY A 206 3.19 1.94 -15.76
N ASP A 207 3.05 1.61 -14.49
CA ASP A 207 2.91 0.25 -13.94
C ASP A 207 1.44 -0.16 -13.78
N GLY A 208 0.57 0.30 -14.69
CA GLY A 208 -0.87 0.05 -14.64
C GLY A 208 -1.20 -1.44 -14.51
N LYS A 209 -2.22 -1.77 -13.69
CA LYS A 209 -2.57 -3.17 -13.36
C LYS A 209 -2.81 -4.05 -14.61
N ASN A 210 -3.40 -3.49 -15.66
CA ASN A 210 -3.63 -4.21 -16.92
C ASN A 210 -2.33 -4.53 -17.67
N ALA A 211 -1.37 -3.59 -17.67
CA ALA A 211 -0.06 -3.84 -18.28
C ALA A 211 0.68 -4.96 -17.55
N VAL A 212 0.65 -4.99 -16.21
CA VAL A 212 1.22 -6.10 -15.43
C VAL A 212 0.52 -7.42 -15.75
N TYR A 213 -0.81 -7.42 -15.85
CA TYR A 213 -1.60 -8.61 -16.15
C TYR A 213 -1.23 -9.23 -17.50
N GLU A 214 -1.26 -8.45 -18.58
CA GLU A 214 -0.96 -8.94 -19.92
C GLU A 214 0.48 -9.46 -20.02
N GLN A 215 1.44 -8.72 -19.45
CA GLN A 215 2.86 -9.12 -19.50
C GLN A 215 3.12 -10.39 -18.70
N TYR A 216 2.50 -10.54 -17.53
CA TYR A 216 2.64 -11.76 -16.73
C TYR A 216 2.04 -12.97 -17.46
N LYS A 217 0.86 -12.79 -18.10
CA LYS A 217 0.21 -13.81 -18.90
C LYS A 217 1.07 -14.27 -20.08
N MET A 218 1.63 -13.32 -20.83
CA MET A 218 2.54 -13.63 -21.94
C MET A 218 3.80 -14.35 -21.46
N ARG A 219 4.38 -13.92 -20.33
CA ARG A 219 5.65 -14.46 -19.82
C ARG A 219 5.54 -15.91 -19.34
N PHE A 220 4.40 -16.28 -18.76
CA PHE A 220 4.15 -17.57 -18.11
C PHE A 220 3.07 -18.41 -18.81
N GLU A 221 2.87 -18.18 -20.12
CA GLU A 221 1.96 -18.99 -20.93
C GLU A 221 2.30 -20.48 -20.81
N GLY A 222 1.28 -21.31 -20.57
CA GLY A 222 1.43 -22.75 -20.36
C GLY A 222 1.97 -23.17 -18.98
N HIS A 223 2.32 -22.22 -18.10
CA HIS A 223 2.80 -22.52 -16.75
C HIS A 223 1.63 -22.61 -15.75
N SER A 224 1.67 -23.55 -14.80
CA SER A 224 0.60 -23.76 -13.81
C SER A 224 0.32 -22.51 -12.95
N VAL A 225 1.36 -21.70 -12.68
CA VAL A 225 1.26 -20.42 -11.96
C VAL A 225 0.28 -19.44 -12.62
N LEU A 226 0.14 -19.52 -13.94
CA LEU A 226 -0.75 -18.62 -14.69
C LEU A 226 -2.22 -18.92 -14.37
N ASN A 227 -2.58 -20.18 -14.17
CA ASN A 227 -3.94 -20.56 -13.79
C ASN A 227 -4.30 -19.96 -12.43
N LEU A 228 -3.40 -20.08 -11.44
CA LEU A 228 -3.57 -19.47 -10.12
C LEU A 228 -3.73 -17.95 -10.22
N PHE A 229 -2.89 -17.31 -11.03
CA PHE A 229 -2.95 -15.86 -11.28
C PHE A 229 -4.29 -15.44 -11.89
N CYS A 230 -4.72 -16.09 -12.98
CA CYS A 230 -5.97 -15.77 -13.66
C CYS A 230 -7.18 -15.97 -12.74
N THR A 231 -7.25 -17.08 -12.01
CA THR A 231 -8.36 -17.34 -11.07
C THR A 231 -8.42 -16.28 -9.97
N LEU A 232 -7.28 -15.88 -9.38
CA LEU A 232 -7.25 -14.80 -8.38
C LEU A 232 -7.69 -13.45 -8.97
N MET A 233 -7.36 -13.19 -10.23
CA MET A 233 -7.74 -11.96 -10.93
C MET A 233 -9.24 -11.92 -11.30
N GLU A 234 -9.82 -13.06 -11.69
CA GLU A 234 -11.27 -13.20 -11.91
C GLU A 234 -12.05 -12.98 -10.61
N LEU A 235 -11.61 -13.63 -9.51
CA LEU A 235 -12.18 -13.44 -8.18
C LEU A 235 -12.09 -11.99 -7.72
N ARG A 236 -10.93 -11.34 -7.96
CA ARG A 236 -10.77 -9.90 -7.72
C ARG A 236 -11.79 -9.08 -8.52
N GLY A 237 -11.97 -9.36 -9.80
CA GLY A 237 -12.93 -8.65 -10.65
C GLY A 237 -14.36 -8.74 -10.09
N MET A 238 -14.78 -9.94 -9.71
CA MET A 238 -16.09 -10.17 -9.06
C MET A 238 -16.21 -9.43 -7.72
N TYR A 239 -15.17 -9.46 -6.89
CA TYR A 239 -15.15 -8.76 -5.60
C TYR A 239 -15.19 -7.24 -5.76
N THR A 240 -14.36 -6.68 -6.66
CA THR A 240 -14.34 -5.25 -6.96
C THR A 240 -15.70 -4.78 -7.46
N LEU A 241 -16.33 -5.51 -8.39
CA LEU A 241 -17.69 -5.22 -8.83
C LEU A 241 -18.70 -5.26 -7.68
N ALA A 242 -18.60 -6.23 -6.76
CA ALA A 242 -19.51 -6.33 -5.63
C ALA A 242 -19.34 -5.16 -4.63
N VAL A 243 -18.10 -4.81 -4.30
CA VAL A 243 -17.78 -3.73 -3.34
C VAL A 243 -18.07 -2.36 -3.93
N GLU A 244 -17.61 -2.07 -5.14
CA GLU A 244 -17.85 -0.77 -5.80
C GLU A 244 -19.35 -0.55 -6.02
N ASN A 245 -20.13 -1.58 -6.40
CA ASN A 245 -21.57 -1.41 -6.57
C ASN A 245 -22.34 -1.32 -5.24
N MET A 246 -21.86 -1.95 -4.16
CA MET A 246 -22.40 -1.74 -2.82
C MET A 246 -22.23 -0.29 -2.35
N ASP A 247 -21.08 0.32 -2.68
CA ASP A 247 -20.78 1.70 -2.34
C ASP A 247 -21.53 2.70 -3.24
N TRP A 248 -21.79 2.40 -4.52
CA TRP A 248 -22.39 3.37 -5.46
C TRP A 248 -23.91 3.29 -5.63
N PHE A 249 -24.54 2.12 -5.51
CA PHE A 249 -25.95 1.92 -5.88
C PHE A 249 -26.86 1.45 -4.72
N GLY A 250 -26.32 1.37 -3.50
CA GLY A 250 -27.00 0.75 -2.37
C GLY A 250 -27.01 -0.78 -2.45
N GLU A 251 -27.58 -1.43 -1.42
CA GLU A 251 -27.63 -2.90 -1.26
C GLU A 251 -28.51 -3.57 -2.34
N SER A 252 -27.98 -3.71 -3.56
CA SER A 252 -28.58 -4.64 -4.52
C SER A 252 -28.49 -6.06 -3.97
N PRO A 253 -29.58 -6.86 -3.96
CA PRO A 253 -29.54 -8.23 -3.47
C PRO A 253 -28.48 -9.10 -4.15
N LEU A 254 -28.16 -8.79 -5.42
CA LEU A 254 -27.13 -9.49 -6.18
C LEU A 254 -25.71 -9.14 -5.69
N THR A 255 -25.42 -7.87 -5.41
CA THR A 255 -24.09 -7.45 -4.93
C THR A 255 -23.84 -7.94 -3.50
N GLN A 256 -24.90 -7.96 -2.67
CA GLN A 256 -24.85 -8.56 -1.33
C GLN A 256 -24.60 -10.06 -1.38
N LYS A 257 -25.27 -10.78 -2.29
CA LYS A 257 -25.04 -12.22 -2.49
C LYS A 257 -23.60 -12.52 -2.88
N VAL A 258 -23.03 -11.80 -3.86
CA VAL A 258 -21.63 -11.99 -4.29
C VAL A 258 -20.65 -11.67 -3.16
N TYR A 259 -20.88 -10.60 -2.40
CA TYR A 259 -20.03 -10.26 -1.24
C TYR A 259 -20.08 -11.35 -0.14
N VAL A 260 -21.28 -11.87 0.16
CA VAL A 260 -21.45 -12.96 1.13
C VAL A 260 -20.77 -14.25 0.66
N GLU A 261 -20.90 -14.61 -0.62
CA GLU A 261 -20.22 -15.77 -1.19
C GLU A 261 -18.69 -15.61 -1.14
N MET A 262 -18.15 -14.42 -1.45
CA MET A 262 -16.71 -14.15 -1.37
C MET A 262 -16.18 -14.20 0.07
N THR A 263 -16.96 -13.70 1.03
CA THR A 263 -16.58 -13.78 2.45
C THR A 263 -16.59 -15.23 2.95
N GLN A 264 -17.57 -16.04 2.55
CA GLN A 264 -17.58 -17.49 2.83
C GLN A 264 -16.43 -18.24 2.17
N LEU A 265 -16.00 -17.81 0.97
CA LEU A 265 -14.88 -18.41 0.26
C LEU A 265 -13.50 -17.90 0.73
N THR A 266 -13.46 -16.95 1.67
CA THR A 266 -12.20 -16.31 2.12
C THR A 266 -11.10 -17.31 2.49
N PRO A 267 -11.35 -18.40 3.24
CA PRO A 267 -10.30 -19.38 3.54
C PRO A 267 -9.71 -20.04 2.27
N LYS A 268 -10.55 -20.36 1.28
CA LYS A 268 -10.11 -20.94 0.01
C LYS A 268 -9.34 -19.94 -0.83
N ILE A 269 -9.77 -18.68 -0.84
CA ILE A 269 -9.11 -17.58 -1.55
C ILE A 269 -7.72 -17.32 -0.96
N LEU A 270 -7.58 -17.38 0.37
CA LEU A 270 -6.29 -17.26 1.06
C LEU A 270 -5.33 -18.41 0.73
N LEU A 271 -5.84 -19.64 0.69
CA LEU A 271 -5.05 -20.80 0.26
C LEU A 271 -4.58 -20.64 -1.19
N LEU A 272 -5.47 -20.23 -2.09
CA LEU A 272 -5.13 -19.98 -3.49
C LEU A 272 -4.05 -18.90 -3.65
N ALA A 273 -4.14 -17.82 -2.85
CA ALA A 273 -3.13 -16.77 -2.83
C ALA A 273 -1.79 -17.22 -2.23
N HIS A 274 -1.83 -18.10 -1.22
CA HIS A 274 -0.63 -18.74 -0.68
C HIS A 274 0.03 -19.63 -1.74
N ASP A 275 -0.71 -20.50 -2.40
CA ASP A 275 -0.21 -21.39 -3.46
C ASP A 275 0.40 -20.60 -4.63
N PHE A 276 -0.24 -19.49 -5.02
CA PHE A 276 0.31 -18.57 -6.02
C PHE A 276 1.64 -17.96 -5.58
N GLY A 277 1.78 -17.64 -4.28
CA GLY A 277 3.01 -17.18 -3.68
C GLY A 277 4.12 -18.23 -3.72
N GLU A 278 3.86 -19.46 -3.26
CA GLU A 278 4.84 -20.57 -3.30
C GLU A 278 5.30 -20.83 -4.75
N ALA A 279 4.36 -20.91 -5.71
CA ALA A 279 4.69 -21.12 -7.11
C ALA A 279 5.62 -20.03 -7.69
N ASN A 280 5.48 -18.78 -7.24
CA ASN A 280 6.38 -17.70 -7.64
C ASN A 280 7.74 -17.74 -6.92
N LEU A 281 7.80 -18.23 -5.69
CA LEU A 281 9.07 -18.49 -5.01
C LEU A 281 9.87 -19.58 -5.73
N ASP A 282 9.19 -20.61 -6.23
CA ASP A 282 9.81 -21.66 -7.04
C ASP A 282 10.36 -21.10 -8.35
N ILE A 283 9.58 -20.27 -9.05
CA ILE A 283 10.04 -19.58 -10.27
C ILE A 283 11.29 -18.74 -9.98
N LEU A 284 11.30 -17.95 -8.90
CA LEU A 284 12.47 -17.14 -8.51
C LEU A 284 13.72 -17.99 -8.24
N SER A 285 13.57 -19.22 -7.76
CA SER A 285 14.70 -20.13 -7.52
C SER A 285 15.32 -20.67 -8.81
N GLN A 286 14.55 -20.66 -9.91
CA GLN A 286 14.97 -21.17 -11.23
C GLN A 286 15.62 -20.10 -12.11
N ILE A 287 15.54 -18.82 -11.73
CA ILE A 287 16.22 -17.72 -12.44
C ILE A 287 17.72 -17.84 -12.11
N THR A 288 18.51 -18.48 -12.98
CA THR A 288 19.99 -18.50 -12.90
C THR A 288 20.59 -17.21 -13.46
N GLU A 289 21.75 -16.81 -12.91
CA GLU A 289 22.54 -15.65 -13.38
C GLU A 289 23.01 -15.78 -14.84
#